data_AF-A0A4Z0P909-F1
#
_entry.id   AF-A0A4Z0P909-F1
#
_cell.length_a   1.000
_cell.length_b   1.000
_cell.length_c   1.000
_cell.angle_alpha   90.00
_cell.angle_beta   90.00
_cell.angle_gamma   90.00
#
_symmetry.space_group_name_H-M   'P 1'
#
loop_
_entity.id
_entity.type
_entity.pdbx_description
1 polymer ?
#
loop_
_entity_poly.entity_id
_entity_poly.type
_entity_poly.pdbx_seq_one_letter_code
_entity_poly.pdbx_strand_id
1 'polypeptide(L)'
;MRFHIMNRIEAEDNLAKLFNAYMGKLHTIETVVTPMYSMGEYISLMKQATQPEQTTEFEQTFNYCMPRFYHMVILGEALRGIHNDVTSALGCLIQLLDTCEGDLKRYAIEKRMASLEEFGGGEDDDWAEDGLDEAGEQKWRVVFKEDEKTLDEYHFKNDLREYFSGASWRGEHIGSSNAEDFATFSMHVLEATKFDVFKGMREATGHELPTYRPDENGNMVKQTLADEIEAEINEDIRNRSIVAYFNQVLNACNHAAALEAFATTAEHYEELRQLLQRILDVDLGDAHLIGFPGCAA
;
A
#
# COMPACT_ATOMS: atom_id res chain seq x y z
N MET A 1 14.01 15.38 -15.64
CA MET A 1 12.86 14.75 -14.97
C MET A 1 13.37 13.47 -14.35
N ARG A 2 13.30 13.31 -13.03
CA ARG A 2 13.83 12.12 -12.34
C ARG A 2 12.74 11.06 -12.27
N PHE A 3 13.09 9.81 -12.52
CA PHE A 3 12.17 8.70 -12.37
C PHE A 3 12.02 8.39 -10.88
N HIS A 4 10.79 8.29 -10.38
CA HIS A 4 10.49 7.80 -9.05
C HIS A 4 9.87 6.41 -9.20
N ILE A 5 10.37 5.45 -8.42
CA ILE A 5 9.87 4.07 -8.39
C ILE A 5 8.90 3.85 -7.24
N MET A 6 9.04 4.57 -6.13
CA MET A 6 8.08 4.56 -5.02
C MET A 6 7.09 5.70 -5.19
N ASN A 7 6.05 5.43 -5.97
CA ASN A 7 4.99 6.40 -6.22
C ASN A 7 4.08 6.50 -4.99
N ARG A 8 3.81 7.74 -4.58
CA ARG A 8 2.92 8.08 -3.46
C ARG A 8 1.55 7.44 -3.65
N ILE A 9 0.97 6.91 -2.57
CA ILE A 9 -0.45 6.53 -2.51
C ILE A 9 -1.26 7.83 -2.36
N GLU A 10 -2.15 8.11 -3.31
CA GLU A 10 -2.86 9.40 -3.38
C GLU A 10 -3.95 9.58 -2.32
N ALA A 11 -4.38 8.49 -1.68
CA ALA A 11 -5.39 8.54 -0.64
C ALA A 11 -4.93 9.33 0.61
N GLU A 12 -5.90 9.94 1.30
CA GLU A 12 -5.66 10.83 2.46
C GLU A 12 -5.88 10.14 3.82
N ASP A 13 -6.24 8.87 3.84
CA ASP A 13 -6.40 8.08 5.05
C ASP A 13 -5.06 7.86 5.79
N ASN A 14 -5.14 7.43 7.05
CA ASN A 14 -3.96 7.31 7.91
C ASN A 14 -3.03 6.17 7.47
N LEU A 15 -3.57 5.09 6.91
CA LEU A 15 -2.78 4.00 6.36
C LEU A 15 -1.94 4.47 5.17
N ALA A 16 -2.52 5.20 4.22
CA ALA A 16 -1.80 5.81 3.11
C ALA A 16 -0.73 6.79 3.60
N LYS A 17 -1.03 7.62 4.60
CA LYS A 17 -0.04 8.52 5.23
C LYS A 17 1.13 7.76 5.85
N LEU A 18 0.86 6.67 6.56
CA LEU A 18 1.89 5.81 7.16
C LEU A 18 2.79 5.20 6.09
N PHE A 19 2.22 4.58 5.06
CA PHE A 19 2.97 3.95 3.97
C PHE A 19 3.78 4.98 3.18
N ASN A 20 3.21 6.16 2.91
CA ASN A 20 3.93 7.25 2.28
C ASN A 20 5.08 7.78 3.16
N ALA A 21 4.90 7.88 4.48
CA ALA A 21 5.96 8.26 5.40
C ALA A 21 7.09 7.22 5.43
N TYR A 22 6.74 5.93 5.46
CA TYR A 22 7.68 4.81 5.39
C TYR A 22 8.50 4.85 4.09
N MET A 23 7.85 4.94 2.93
CA MET A 23 8.51 5.07 1.63
C MET A 23 9.37 6.33 1.55
N GLY A 24 8.91 7.45 2.13
CA GLY A 24 9.63 8.70 2.17
C GLY A 24 11.00 8.58 2.87
N LYS A 25 11.11 7.77 3.92
CA LYS A 25 12.40 7.52 4.59
C LYS A 25 13.37 6.68 3.75
N LEU A 26 12.88 6.00 2.72
CA LEU A 26 13.69 5.22 1.79
C LEU A 26 14.10 6.02 0.54
N HIS A 27 13.73 7.30 0.43
CA HIS A 27 14.00 8.12 -0.75
C HIS A 27 15.50 8.33 -1.04
N THR A 28 16.34 8.37 -0.01
CA THR A 28 17.80 8.42 -0.19
C THR A 28 18.32 7.15 -0.87
N ILE A 29 17.78 5.99 -0.51
CA ILE A 29 18.14 4.72 -1.15
C ILE A 29 17.62 4.70 -2.58
N GLU A 30 16.36 5.12 -2.78
CA GLU A 30 15.77 5.29 -4.12
C GLU A 30 16.65 6.15 -5.03
N THR A 31 17.15 7.26 -4.51
CA THR A 31 18.06 8.19 -5.21
C THR A 31 19.32 7.48 -5.69
N VAL A 32 19.87 6.55 -4.92
CA VAL A 32 21.09 5.80 -5.24
C VAL A 32 20.82 4.65 -6.21
N VAL A 33 19.70 3.94 -6.06
CA VAL A 33 19.42 2.72 -6.84
C VAL A 33 18.71 2.99 -8.16
N THR A 34 18.02 4.14 -8.29
CA THR A 34 17.25 4.46 -9.49
C THR A 34 18.15 4.99 -10.60
N PRO A 35 18.07 4.44 -11.83
CA PRO A 35 18.85 4.94 -12.96
C PRO A 35 18.56 6.41 -13.26
N MET A 36 19.61 7.20 -13.49
CA MET A 36 19.51 8.66 -13.60
C MET A 36 18.79 9.17 -14.86
N TYR A 37 18.73 8.40 -15.95
CA TYR A 37 18.30 8.91 -17.25
C TYR A 37 17.25 8.06 -17.96
N SER A 38 17.38 6.73 -18.04
CA SER A 38 16.34 5.86 -18.59
C SER A 38 16.53 4.37 -18.28
N MET A 39 15.45 3.58 -18.40
CA MET A 39 15.53 2.12 -18.43
C MET A 39 16.34 1.60 -19.62
N GLY A 40 16.41 2.34 -20.72
CA GLY A 40 17.24 1.99 -21.88
C GLY A 40 18.74 2.08 -21.58
N GLU A 41 19.16 3.13 -20.87
CA GLU A 41 20.52 3.24 -20.35
C GLU A 41 20.81 2.21 -19.26
N TYR A 42 19.83 1.91 -18.40
CA TYR A 42 19.93 0.83 -17.42
C TYR A 42 20.13 -0.54 -18.08
N ILE A 43 19.34 -0.86 -19.11
CA ILE A 43 19.49 -2.09 -19.91
C ILE A 43 20.83 -2.09 -20.67
N SER A 44 21.34 -0.92 -21.07
CA SER A 44 22.64 -0.81 -21.72
C SER A 44 23.78 -1.04 -20.71
N LEU A 45 23.65 -0.54 -19.48
CA LEU A 45 24.51 -0.87 -18.35
C LEU A 45 24.45 -2.37 -18.01
N MET A 46 23.27 -3.00 -18.03
CA MET A 46 23.10 -4.46 -17.85
C MET A 46 23.83 -5.27 -18.94
N LYS A 47 23.78 -4.80 -20.19
CA LYS A 47 24.48 -5.43 -21.32
C LYS A 47 26.00 -5.24 -21.26
N GLN A 48 26.46 -4.14 -20.65
CA GLN A 48 27.89 -3.94 -20.37
C GLN A 48 28.35 -4.78 -19.18
N ALA A 49 27.51 -4.96 -18.16
CA ALA A 49 27.77 -5.78 -16.97
C ALA A 49 28.01 -7.27 -17.25
N THR A 50 27.53 -7.75 -18.40
CA THR A 50 27.71 -9.14 -18.85
C THR A 50 28.93 -9.31 -19.78
N GLN A 51 29.73 -8.26 -19.99
CA GLN A 51 30.96 -8.32 -20.80
C GLN A 51 32.19 -8.71 -19.96
N PRO A 52 33.13 -9.49 -20.51
CA PRO A 52 34.25 -10.06 -19.75
C PRO A 52 35.35 -9.06 -19.32
N GLU A 53 35.30 -7.79 -19.73
CA GLU A 53 36.34 -6.78 -19.48
C GLU A 53 35.86 -5.67 -18.54
N GLN A 54 35.19 -6.03 -17.43
CA GLN A 54 34.73 -5.05 -16.45
C GLN A 54 35.76 -4.72 -15.38
N THR A 55 35.72 -3.49 -14.88
CA THR A 55 36.42 -3.12 -13.65
C THR A 55 35.66 -3.68 -12.45
N THR A 56 36.38 -4.18 -11.44
CA THR A 56 35.80 -4.77 -10.22
C THR A 56 34.82 -3.84 -9.50
N GLU A 57 35.04 -2.53 -9.59
CA GLU A 57 34.21 -1.48 -8.98
C GLU A 57 32.84 -1.34 -9.66
N PHE A 58 32.78 -1.55 -10.98
CA PHE A 58 31.51 -1.53 -11.71
C PHE A 58 30.67 -2.75 -11.36
N GLU A 59 31.27 -3.95 -11.35
CA GLU A 59 30.57 -5.19 -10.95
C GLU A 59 30.01 -5.09 -9.52
N GLN A 60 30.77 -4.49 -8.60
CA GLN A 60 30.32 -4.27 -7.22
C GLN A 60 29.13 -3.31 -7.15
N THR A 61 29.19 -2.18 -7.85
CA THR A 61 28.11 -1.18 -7.90
C THR A 61 26.85 -1.78 -8.53
N PHE A 62 27.03 -2.54 -9.61
CA PHE A 62 25.94 -3.22 -10.31
C PHE A 62 25.24 -4.26 -9.42
N ASN A 63 26.02 -5.17 -8.81
CA ASN A 63 25.50 -6.17 -7.89
C ASN A 63 24.85 -5.55 -6.64
N TYR A 64 25.25 -4.34 -6.27
CA TYR A 64 24.65 -3.59 -5.18
C TYR A 64 23.31 -2.94 -5.58
N CYS A 65 23.25 -2.24 -6.71
CA CYS A 65 22.10 -1.42 -7.10
C CYS A 65 20.95 -2.25 -7.70
N MET A 66 21.27 -3.31 -8.47
CA MET A 66 20.27 -4.08 -9.21
C MET A 66 19.21 -4.75 -8.31
N PRO A 67 19.60 -5.55 -7.29
CA PRO A 67 18.60 -6.24 -6.47
C PRO A 67 17.76 -5.26 -5.67
N ARG A 68 18.40 -4.18 -5.18
CA ARG A 68 17.72 -3.14 -4.38
C ARG A 68 16.72 -2.34 -5.20
N PHE A 69 17.02 -2.06 -6.47
CA PHE A 69 16.04 -1.43 -7.37
C PHE A 69 14.76 -2.27 -7.48
N TYR A 70 14.89 -3.58 -7.77
CA TYR A 70 13.72 -4.47 -7.85
C TYR A 70 13.00 -4.59 -6.52
N HIS A 71 13.73 -4.73 -5.41
CA HIS A 71 13.13 -4.79 -4.08
C HIS A 71 12.32 -3.53 -3.76
N MET A 72 12.79 -2.35 -4.15
CA MET A 72 12.10 -1.07 -3.92
C MET A 72 10.84 -0.92 -4.78
N VAL A 73 10.87 -1.40 -6.03
CA VAL A 73 9.67 -1.46 -6.90
C VAL A 73 8.64 -2.41 -6.29
N ILE A 74 9.05 -3.61 -5.89
CA ILE A 74 8.18 -4.59 -5.25
C ILE A 74 7.59 -4.02 -3.97
N LEU A 75 8.38 -3.34 -3.15
CA LEU A 75 7.91 -2.65 -1.94
C LEU A 75 6.82 -1.62 -2.26
N GLY A 76 7.03 -0.75 -3.25
CA GLY A 76 6.05 0.26 -3.61
C GLY A 76 4.70 -0.35 -4.04
N GLU A 77 4.74 -1.38 -4.88
CA GLU A 77 3.54 -2.10 -5.32
C GLU A 77 2.92 -2.92 -4.18
N ALA A 78 3.73 -3.50 -3.29
CA ALA A 78 3.28 -4.21 -2.10
C ALA A 78 2.40 -3.35 -1.19
N LEU A 79 2.91 -2.16 -0.84
CA LEU A 79 2.20 -1.23 0.05
C LEU A 79 0.91 -0.72 -0.60
N ARG A 80 0.92 -0.47 -1.90
CA ARG A 80 -0.28 -0.08 -2.64
C ARG A 80 -1.29 -1.23 -2.71
N GLY A 81 -0.84 -2.46 -2.95
CA GLY A 81 -1.68 -3.66 -2.95
C GLY A 81 -2.41 -3.84 -1.62
N ILE A 82 -1.65 -3.83 -0.52
CA ILE A 82 -2.22 -3.93 0.84
C ILE A 82 -3.23 -2.80 1.10
N HIS A 83 -2.91 -1.54 0.76
CA HIS A 83 -3.84 -0.42 0.97
C HIS A 83 -5.14 -0.57 0.17
N ASN A 84 -5.03 -0.92 -1.11
CA ASN A 84 -6.17 -1.15 -1.99
C ASN A 84 -7.05 -2.30 -1.50
N ASP A 85 -6.44 -3.38 -1.05
CA ASP A 85 -7.15 -4.56 -0.56
C ASP A 85 -7.88 -4.27 0.76
N VAL A 86 -7.24 -3.57 1.70
CA VAL A 86 -7.91 -3.12 2.94
C VAL A 86 -9.14 -2.26 2.62
N THR A 87 -8.98 -1.30 1.71
CA THR A 87 -10.06 -0.39 1.31
C THR A 87 -11.19 -1.13 0.59
N SER A 88 -10.86 -2.04 -0.31
CA SER A 88 -11.83 -2.79 -1.10
C SER A 88 -12.58 -3.82 -0.25
N ALA A 89 -11.88 -4.54 0.62
CA ALA A 89 -12.48 -5.46 1.58
C ALA A 89 -13.45 -4.74 2.53
N LEU A 90 -13.09 -3.53 3.00
CA LEU A 90 -14.01 -2.68 3.77
C LEU A 90 -15.25 -2.31 2.96
N GLY A 91 -15.11 -1.95 1.69
CA GLY A 91 -16.23 -1.68 0.79
C GLY A 91 -17.19 -2.87 0.69
N CYS A 92 -16.66 -4.08 0.50
CA CYS A 92 -17.47 -5.31 0.49
C CYS A 92 -18.19 -5.56 1.82
N LEU A 93 -17.49 -5.38 2.95
CA LEU A 93 -18.10 -5.56 4.27
C LEU A 93 -19.20 -4.54 4.56
N ILE A 94 -19.03 -3.28 4.14
CA ILE A 94 -20.07 -2.24 4.24
C ILE A 94 -21.29 -2.62 3.40
N GLN A 95 -21.09 -3.14 2.18
CA GLN A 95 -22.20 -3.61 1.35
C GLN A 95 -22.99 -4.73 2.06
N LEU A 96 -22.32 -5.74 2.61
CA LEU A 96 -22.99 -6.80 3.36
C LEU A 96 -23.71 -6.27 4.61
N LEU A 97 -23.00 -5.53 5.46
CA LEU A 97 -23.47 -5.21 6.81
C LEU A 97 -24.48 -4.05 6.82
N ASP A 98 -24.29 -3.04 5.98
CA ASP A 98 -25.12 -1.83 5.99
C ASP A 98 -26.21 -1.87 4.91
N THR A 99 -25.95 -2.47 3.73
CA THR A 99 -26.95 -2.53 2.64
C THR A 99 -27.82 -3.78 2.72
N CYS A 100 -27.21 -4.93 2.99
CA CYS A 100 -27.91 -6.21 3.16
C CYS A 100 -28.29 -6.49 4.63
N GLU A 101 -27.99 -5.58 5.57
CA GLU A 101 -28.29 -5.73 7.01
C GLU A 101 -27.67 -7.00 7.63
N GLY A 102 -26.54 -7.46 7.08
CA GLY A 102 -25.87 -8.70 7.49
C GLY A 102 -26.52 -10.00 6.97
N ASP A 103 -27.54 -9.90 6.12
CA ASP A 103 -28.18 -11.08 5.51
C ASP A 103 -27.36 -11.59 4.31
N LEU A 104 -26.63 -12.69 4.54
CA LEU A 104 -25.81 -13.37 3.53
C LEU A 104 -26.62 -13.93 2.37
N LYS A 105 -27.87 -14.38 2.62
CA LYS A 105 -28.72 -14.91 1.56
C LYS A 105 -29.20 -13.77 0.67
N ARG A 106 -29.60 -12.65 1.27
CA ARG A 106 -29.94 -11.43 0.54
C ARG A 106 -28.77 -10.93 -0.31
N TYR A 107 -27.56 -10.90 0.26
CA TYR A 107 -26.34 -10.55 -0.50
C TYR A 107 -26.16 -11.42 -1.75
N ALA A 108 -26.24 -12.75 -1.59
CA ALA A 108 -26.06 -13.67 -2.71
C ALA A 108 -27.11 -13.48 -3.82
N ILE A 109 -28.37 -13.20 -3.44
CA ILE A 109 -29.44 -12.92 -4.39
C ILE A 109 -29.16 -11.62 -5.15
N GLU A 110 -28.84 -10.53 -4.44
CA GLU A 110 -28.56 -9.23 -5.06
C GLU A 110 -27.33 -9.32 -5.98
N LYS A 111 -26.26 -10.00 -5.54
CA LYS A 111 -25.04 -10.21 -6.34
C LYS A 111 -25.32 -11.02 -7.60
N ARG A 112 -26.12 -12.09 -7.52
CA ARG A 112 -26.54 -12.86 -8.69
C ARG A 112 -27.29 -11.99 -9.68
N MET A 113 -28.28 -11.22 -9.21
CA MET A 113 -29.07 -10.36 -10.08
C MET A 113 -28.19 -9.33 -10.78
N ALA A 114 -27.30 -8.66 -10.05
CA ALA A 114 -26.36 -7.69 -10.62
C ALA A 114 -25.42 -8.33 -11.66
N SER A 115 -24.86 -9.51 -11.37
CA SER A 115 -23.98 -10.25 -12.29
C SER A 115 -24.69 -10.62 -13.60
N LEU A 116 -25.93 -11.13 -13.49
CA LEU A 116 -26.72 -11.49 -14.68
C LEU A 116 -27.10 -10.26 -15.50
N GLU A 117 -27.49 -9.16 -14.85
CA GLU A 117 -27.79 -7.89 -15.52
C GLU A 117 -26.57 -7.31 -16.25
N GLU A 118 -25.37 -7.43 -15.67
CA GLU A 118 -24.13 -6.90 -16.26
C GLU A 118 -23.58 -7.78 -17.39
N PHE A 119 -23.56 -9.10 -17.20
CA PHE A 119 -22.83 -10.01 -18.09
C PHE A 119 -23.72 -10.88 -19.00
N GLY A 120 -25.03 -10.94 -18.75
CA GLY A 120 -25.97 -11.68 -19.61
C GLY A 120 -25.77 -13.20 -19.65
N GLY A 121 -25.02 -13.77 -18.71
CA GLY A 121 -24.53 -15.17 -18.75
C GLY A 121 -25.49 -16.25 -18.23
N GLY A 122 -26.75 -15.92 -17.95
CA GLY A 122 -27.73 -16.84 -17.36
C GLY A 122 -28.35 -17.83 -18.34
N GLU A 123 -29.01 -18.84 -17.80
CA GLU A 123 -29.86 -19.78 -18.56
C GLU A 123 -31.18 -19.11 -18.99
N ASP A 124 -31.89 -19.66 -19.98
CA ASP A 124 -33.17 -19.09 -20.46
C ASP A 124 -34.21 -18.92 -19.33
N ASP A 125 -34.14 -19.75 -18.28
CA ASP A 125 -35.04 -19.69 -17.12
C ASP A 125 -34.62 -18.63 -16.06
N ASP A 126 -33.48 -17.99 -16.25
CA ASP A 126 -33.01 -16.86 -15.44
C ASP A 126 -33.61 -15.53 -15.90
N TRP A 127 -34.31 -15.50 -17.03
CA TRP A 127 -34.86 -14.30 -17.65
C TRP A 127 -36.37 -14.38 -17.79
N ALA A 128 -37.05 -13.27 -17.52
CA ALA A 128 -38.48 -13.11 -17.75
C ALA A 128 -38.74 -11.86 -18.59
N GLU A 129 -39.76 -11.92 -19.44
CA GLU A 129 -40.23 -10.78 -20.21
C GLU A 129 -40.69 -9.65 -19.26
N ASP A 130 -40.14 -8.45 -19.46
CA ASP A 130 -40.41 -7.23 -18.69
C ASP A 130 -40.94 -6.10 -19.60
N GLY A 131 -41.83 -6.45 -20.52
CA GLY A 131 -42.46 -5.51 -21.45
C GLY A 131 -41.53 -5.07 -22.58
N LEU A 132 -41.80 -3.89 -23.16
CA LEU A 132 -40.99 -3.32 -24.24
C LEU A 132 -40.20 -2.11 -23.73
N ASP A 133 -38.99 -1.93 -24.27
CA ASP A 133 -38.19 -0.74 -24.02
C ASP A 133 -38.67 0.48 -24.84
N GLU A 134 -37.97 1.62 -24.73
CA GLU A 134 -38.31 2.85 -25.44
C GLU A 134 -38.20 2.74 -26.97
N ALA A 135 -37.45 1.74 -27.48
CA ALA A 135 -37.31 1.44 -28.90
C ALA A 135 -38.36 0.44 -29.40
N GLY A 136 -39.18 -0.13 -28.50
CA GLY A 136 -40.17 -1.15 -28.81
C GLY A 136 -39.59 -2.57 -28.88
N GLU A 137 -38.39 -2.79 -28.35
CA GLU A 137 -37.74 -4.10 -28.24
C GLU A 137 -38.10 -4.80 -26.92
N GLN A 138 -38.09 -6.14 -26.93
CA GLN A 138 -38.44 -6.93 -25.74
C GLN A 138 -37.41 -6.72 -24.63
N LYS A 139 -37.86 -6.12 -23.52
CA LYS A 139 -37.07 -5.98 -22.31
C LYS A 139 -37.12 -7.28 -21.52
N TRP A 140 -35.97 -7.68 -20.98
CA TRP A 140 -35.82 -8.85 -20.12
C TRP A 140 -35.42 -8.40 -18.73
N ARG A 141 -35.95 -9.06 -17.70
CA ARG A 141 -35.53 -8.91 -16.31
C ARG A 141 -35.02 -10.22 -15.75
N VAL A 142 -34.10 -10.13 -14.81
CA VAL A 142 -33.61 -11.29 -14.10
C VAL A 142 -34.70 -11.84 -13.18
N VAL A 143 -34.88 -13.16 -13.22
CA VAL A 143 -35.80 -13.88 -12.33
C VAL A 143 -35.19 -13.99 -10.95
N PHE A 144 -36.00 -13.64 -9.95
CA PHE A 144 -35.67 -13.83 -8.55
C PHE A 144 -35.69 -15.33 -8.20
N LYS A 145 -34.53 -15.86 -7.78
CA LYS A 145 -34.34 -17.25 -7.36
C LYS A 145 -33.67 -17.26 -5.99
N GLU A 146 -34.13 -18.13 -5.10
CA GLU A 146 -33.61 -18.26 -3.72
C GLU A 146 -33.01 -19.64 -3.41
N ASP A 147 -33.02 -20.55 -4.38
CA ASP A 147 -32.55 -21.91 -4.16
C ASP A 147 -31.02 -21.94 -4.01
N GLU A 148 -30.56 -22.75 -3.06
CA GLU A 148 -29.16 -22.82 -2.64
C GLU A 148 -28.21 -23.18 -3.79
N LYS A 149 -28.66 -24.02 -4.74
CA LYS A 149 -27.87 -24.44 -5.89
C LYS A 149 -27.58 -23.27 -6.84
N THR A 150 -28.56 -22.41 -7.08
CA THR A 150 -28.41 -21.25 -7.97
C THR A 150 -27.58 -20.13 -7.32
N LEU A 151 -27.52 -20.09 -5.98
CA LEU A 151 -26.77 -19.08 -5.23
C LEU A 151 -25.34 -19.51 -4.87
N ASP A 152 -24.96 -20.76 -5.13
CA ASP A 152 -23.69 -21.34 -4.64
C ASP A 152 -22.42 -20.64 -5.17
N GLU A 153 -22.51 -19.92 -6.28
CA GLU A 153 -21.38 -19.17 -6.84
C GLU A 153 -21.27 -17.75 -6.25
N TYR A 154 -22.33 -17.25 -5.61
CA TYR A 154 -22.49 -15.85 -5.20
C TYR A 154 -22.29 -15.63 -3.69
N HIS A 155 -21.54 -16.51 -3.03
CA HIS A 155 -21.25 -16.39 -1.60
C HIS A 155 -20.35 -15.19 -1.32
N PHE A 156 -20.74 -14.38 -0.35
CA PHE A 156 -19.95 -13.23 0.13
C PHE A 156 -18.49 -13.60 0.46
N LYS A 157 -18.26 -14.81 0.99
CA LYS A 157 -16.91 -15.28 1.33
C LYS A 157 -15.99 -15.37 0.11
N ASN A 158 -16.52 -15.68 -1.08
CA ASN A 158 -15.71 -15.76 -2.29
C ASN A 158 -15.25 -14.36 -2.73
N ASP A 159 -16.17 -13.40 -2.77
CA ASP A 159 -15.89 -12.00 -3.07
C ASP A 159 -14.88 -11.39 -2.08
N LEU A 160 -15.07 -11.65 -0.79
CA LEU A 160 -14.19 -11.11 0.24
C LEU A 160 -12.78 -11.71 0.15
N ARG A 161 -12.66 -13.01 -0.16
CA ARG A 161 -11.38 -13.73 -0.19
C ARG A 161 -10.42 -13.17 -1.23
N GLU A 162 -10.90 -12.43 -2.23
CA GLU A 162 -10.04 -11.85 -3.27
C GLU A 162 -9.00 -10.85 -2.74
N TYR A 163 -9.27 -10.26 -1.57
CA TYR A 163 -8.40 -9.27 -0.93
C TYR A 163 -7.46 -9.86 0.11
N PHE A 164 -7.54 -11.18 0.35
CA PHE A 164 -6.78 -11.88 1.39
C PHE A 164 -5.80 -12.89 0.78
N SER A 165 -4.73 -13.21 1.53
CA SER A 165 -3.73 -14.14 1.06
C SER A 165 -4.28 -15.57 0.86
N GLY A 166 -3.87 -16.22 -0.23
CA GLY A 166 -4.25 -17.60 -0.53
C GLY A 166 -3.20 -18.33 -1.38
N ALA A 167 -3.33 -19.66 -1.48
CA ALA A 167 -2.31 -20.54 -2.05
C ALA A 167 -2.00 -20.31 -3.55
N SER A 168 -2.86 -19.62 -4.29
CA SER A 168 -2.74 -19.39 -5.74
C SER A 168 -2.48 -17.94 -6.13
N TRP A 169 -2.38 -17.01 -5.18
CA TRP A 169 -2.34 -15.58 -5.45
C TRP A 169 -0.94 -15.11 -5.83
N ARG A 170 -0.86 -14.11 -6.71
CA ARG A 170 0.37 -13.43 -7.10
C ARG A 170 0.28 -11.98 -6.67
N GLY A 171 1.16 -11.55 -5.77
CA GLY A 171 1.17 -10.18 -5.24
C GLY A 171 1.03 -10.15 -3.72
N GLU A 172 0.96 -8.94 -3.19
CA GLU A 172 0.74 -8.70 -1.76
C GLU A 172 -0.73 -8.41 -1.49
N HIS A 173 -1.25 -9.05 -0.46
CA HIS A 173 -2.64 -9.03 -0.04
C HIS A 173 -2.74 -8.90 1.49
N ILE A 174 -3.95 -8.79 2.02
CA ILE A 174 -4.14 -8.79 3.47
C ILE A 174 -3.64 -10.13 4.04
N GLY A 175 -2.60 -10.05 4.87
CA GLY A 175 -1.98 -11.19 5.53
C GLY A 175 -1.04 -12.03 4.66
N SER A 176 -0.49 -11.50 3.56
CA SER A 176 0.55 -12.18 2.77
C SER A 176 1.96 -11.98 3.31
N SER A 177 2.21 -10.86 4.01
CA SER A 177 3.53 -10.45 4.49
C SER A 177 3.55 -10.18 5.99
N ASN A 178 4.70 -10.46 6.60
CA ASN A 178 5.01 -10.22 8.00
C ASN A 178 6.05 -9.10 8.16
N ALA A 179 6.28 -8.67 9.39
CA ALA A 179 7.30 -7.67 9.70
C ALA A 179 8.72 -8.12 9.27
N GLU A 180 8.99 -9.42 9.32
CA GLU A 180 10.26 -10.02 8.92
C GLU A 180 10.55 -9.85 7.43
N ASP A 181 9.52 -9.91 6.58
CA ASP A 181 9.64 -9.76 5.13
C ASP A 181 10.12 -8.33 4.76
N PHE A 182 9.78 -7.34 5.58
CA PHE A 182 10.21 -5.95 5.44
C PHE A 182 11.38 -5.56 6.34
N ALA A 183 11.99 -6.48 7.08
CA ALA A 183 12.98 -6.15 8.12
C ALA A 183 14.17 -5.34 7.60
N THR A 184 14.66 -5.64 6.39
CA THR A 184 15.77 -4.89 5.78
C THR A 184 15.39 -3.44 5.48
N PHE A 185 14.18 -3.21 4.97
CA PHE A 185 13.68 -1.85 4.72
C PHE A 185 13.42 -1.11 6.02
N SER A 186 12.84 -1.79 7.01
CA SER A 186 12.58 -1.22 8.34
C SER A 186 13.89 -0.79 9.02
N MET A 187 14.97 -1.56 8.87
CA MET A 187 16.30 -1.13 9.32
C MET A 187 16.78 0.13 8.61
N HIS A 188 16.57 0.24 7.29
CA HIS A 188 16.91 1.44 6.55
C HIS A 188 16.09 2.67 6.98
N VAL A 189 14.81 2.49 7.28
CA VAL A 189 13.96 3.56 7.85
C VAL A 189 14.48 4.00 9.21
N LEU A 190 14.81 3.04 10.10
CA LEU A 190 15.39 3.32 11.42
C LEU A 190 16.71 4.10 11.34
N GLU A 191 17.51 3.84 10.32
CA GLU A 191 18.83 4.44 10.13
C GLU A 191 18.85 5.62 9.16
N ALA A 192 17.69 6.12 8.71
CA ALA A 192 17.61 7.13 7.64
C ALA A 192 18.44 8.39 7.94
N THR A 193 18.54 8.81 9.21
CA THR A 193 19.36 9.95 9.68
C THR A 193 20.87 9.75 9.54
N LYS A 194 21.34 8.50 9.49
CA LYS A 194 22.76 8.16 9.25
C LYS A 194 23.14 8.36 7.79
N PHE A 195 22.18 8.18 6.89
CA PHE A 195 22.37 8.33 5.45
C PHE A 195 22.04 9.74 4.94
N ASP A 196 22.02 10.73 5.84
CA ASP A 196 21.82 12.13 5.46
C ASP A 196 22.91 12.59 4.48
N VAL A 197 22.48 13.20 3.37
CA VAL A 197 23.38 13.61 2.28
C VAL A 197 24.37 14.68 2.72
N PHE A 198 23.97 15.59 3.62
CA PHE A 198 24.86 16.62 4.15
C PHE A 198 25.92 16.03 5.08
N LYS A 199 25.58 14.99 5.87
CA LYS A 199 26.58 14.23 6.64
C LYS A 199 27.59 13.56 5.74
N GLY A 200 27.13 12.86 4.70
CA GLY A 200 28.02 12.24 3.71
C GLY A 200 28.92 13.26 3.00
N MET A 201 28.38 14.43 2.62
CA MET A 201 29.18 15.52 2.04
C MET A 201 30.19 16.09 3.04
N ARG A 202 29.81 16.24 4.32
CA ARG A 202 30.71 16.74 5.39
C ARG A 202 31.88 15.77 5.59
N GLU A 203 31.61 14.47 5.64
CA GLU A 203 32.64 13.43 5.74
C GLU A 203 33.56 13.40 4.52
N ALA A 204 33.01 13.51 3.30
CA ALA A 204 33.79 13.44 2.07
C ALA A 204 34.63 14.69 1.79
N THR A 205 34.10 15.88 2.11
CA THR A 205 34.74 17.16 1.78
C THR A 205 35.51 17.79 2.94
N GLY A 206 35.24 17.37 4.19
CA GLY A 206 35.78 17.99 5.39
C GLY A 206 35.25 19.41 5.68
N HIS A 207 34.24 19.88 4.93
CA HIS A 207 33.66 21.21 5.09
C HIS A 207 32.27 21.13 5.73
N GLU A 208 32.01 21.94 6.75
CA GLU A 208 30.67 22.09 7.32
C GLU A 208 29.78 22.92 6.38
N LEU A 209 28.79 22.26 5.78
CA LEU A 209 27.70 22.95 5.11
C LEU A 209 26.71 23.46 6.17
N PRO A 210 26.50 24.79 6.29
CA PRO A 210 25.57 25.34 7.28
C PRO A 210 24.13 24.98 6.90
N THR A 211 23.41 24.41 7.85
CA THR A 211 21.96 24.17 7.76
C THR A 211 21.21 25.38 8.34
N TYR A 212 20.00 25.63 7.84
CA TYR A 212 19.19 26.79 8.21
C TYR A 212 17.76 26.38 8.53
N ARG A 213 17.14 27.04 9.51
CA ARG A 213 15.72 26.89 9.84
C ARG A 213 15.00 28.25 9.82
N PRO A 214 13.69 28.30 9.53
CA PRO A 214 12.91 29.51 9.73
C PRO A 214 12.78 29.85 11.23
N ASP A 215 12.89 31.14 11.58
CA ASP A 215 12.53 31.68 12.89
C ASP A 215 11.01 31.96 12.99
N GLU A 216 10.55 32.44 14.15
CA GLU A 216 9.14 32.80 14.39
C GLU A 216 8.60 33.88 13.42
N ASN A 217 9.48 34.62 12.76
CA ASN A 217 9.16 35.66 11.78
C ASN A 217 9.35 35.18 10.33
N GLY A 218 9.70 33.91 10.12
CA GLY A 218 9.97 33.32 8.79
C GLY A 218 11.35 33.62 8.21
N ASN A 219 12.27 34.24 8.95
CA ASN A 219 13.64 34.47 8.49
C ASN A 219 14.49 33.19 8.64
N MET A 220 15.34 32.91 7.68
CA MET A 220 16.25 31.76 7.74
C MET A 220 17.44 32.06 8.64
N VAL A 221 17.52 31.38 9.79
CA VAL A 221 18.63 31.45 10.74
C VAL A 221 19.47 30.18 10.69
N LYS A 222 20.79 30.33 10.82
CA LYS A 222 21.72 29.20 10.85
C LYS A 222 21.43 28.33 12.07
N GLN A 223 21.31 27.02 11.88
CA GLN A 223 21.15 26.08 12.98
C GLN A 223 22.45 25.97 13.78
N THR A 224 22.30 25.89 15.10
CA THR A 224 23.42 25.54 15.99
C THR A 224 23.63 24.03 16.00
N LEU A 225 24.80 23.57 16.46
CA LEU A 225 25.06 22.14 16.66
C LEU A 225 24.02 21.49 17.58
N ALA A 226 23.56 22.21 18.61
CA ALA A 226 22.52 21.73 19.50
C ALA A 226 21.18 21.54 18.76
N ASP A 227 20.81 22.48 17.88
CA ASP A 227 19.60 22.37 17.06
C ASP A 227 19.69 21.20 16.06
N GLU A 228 20.87 20.95 15.46
CA GLU A 228 21.11 19.82 14.56
C GLU A 228 20.94 18.49 15.31
N ILE A 229 21.52 18.37 16.51
CA ILE A 229 21.41 17.16 17.36
C ILE A 229 19.95 16.93 17.78
N GLU A 230 19.24 17.98 18.20
CA GLU A 230 17.83 17.87 18.59
C GLU A 230 16.95 17.44 17.41
N ALA A 231 17.18 18.02 16.22
CA ALA A 231 16.46 17.64 15.02
C ALA A 231 16.70 16.17 14.64
N GLU A 232 17.93 15.69 14.76
CA GLU A 232 18.30 14.29 14.52
C GLU A 232 17.66 13.33 15.53
N ILE A 233 17.72 13.65 16.84
CA ILE A 233 17.06 12.83 17.87
C ILE A 233 15.56 12.74 17.63
N ASN A 234 14.91 13.86 17.29
CA ASN A 234 13.49 13.90 17.00
C ASN A 234 13.15 13.09 15.75
N GLU A 235 13.99 13.15 14.72
CA GLU A 235 13.83 12.35 13.50
C GLU A 235 14.02 10.85 13.76
N ASP A 236 15.00 10.46 14.59
CA ASP A 236 15.21 9.07 15.01
C ASP A 236 13.99 8.52 15.78
N ILE A 237 13.41 9.33 16.66
CA ILE A 237 12.18 8.97 17.38
C ILE A 237 11.03 8.78 16.38
N ARG A 238 10.87 9.70 15.42
CA ARG A 238 9.85 9.57 14.36
C ARG A 238 10.05 8.30 13.53
N ASN A 239 11.27 7.99 13.11
CA ASN A 239 11.59 6.80 12.32
C ASN A 239 11.24 5.52 13.09
N ARG A 240 11.54 5.46 14.40
CA ARG A 240 11.13 4.34 15.26
C ARG A 240 9.62 4.19 15.34
N SER A 241 8.89 5.29 15.49
CA SER A 241 7.43 5.26 15.52
C SER A 241 6.85 4.79 14.19
N ILE A 242 7.34 5.29 13.06
CA ILE A 242 6.91 4.85 11.71
C ILE A 242 7.06 3.33 11.57
N VAL A 243 8.22 2.77 11.93
CA VAL A 243 8.46 1.32 11.84
C VAL A 243 7.59 0.53 12.82
N ALA A 244 7.38 1.05 14.03
CA ALA A 244 6.50 0.40 15.01
C ALA A 244 5.05 0.31 14.52
N TYR A 245 4.49 1.43 14.01
CA TYR A 245 3.14 1.45 13.45
C TYR A 245 3.02 0.59 12.19
N PHE A 246 4.03 0.62 11.32
CA PHE A 246 4.08 -0.23 10.14
C PHE A 246 4.00 -1.72 10.51
N ASN A 247 4.83 -2.17 11.47
CA ASN A 247 4.79 -3.55 11.95
C ASN A 247 3.46 -3.90 12.64
N GLN A 248 2.86 -2.95 13.36
CA GLN A 248 1.55 -3.14 13.98
C GLN A 248 0.46 -3.35 12.91
N VAL A 249 0.48 -2.57 11.82
CA VAL A 249 -0.43 -2.73 10.68
C VAL A 249 -0.27 -4.11 10.05
N LEU A 250 0.97 -4.57 9.78
CA LEU A 250 1.19 -5.90 9.22
C LEU A 250 0.67 -7.01 10.13
N ASN A 251 0.91 -6.90 11.44
CA ASN A 251 0.36 -7.84 12.42
C ASN A 251 -1.17 -7.84 12.44
N ALA A 252 -1.79 -6.65 12.32
CA ALA A 252 -3.23 -6.54 12.23
C ALA A 252 -3.79 -7.13 10.92
N CYS A 253 -3.11 -6.95 9.79
CA CYS A 253 -3.45 -7.61 8.52
C CYS A 253 -3.39 -9.14 8.64
N ASN A 254 -2.36 -9.69 9.28
CA ASN A 254 -2.28 -11.13 9.56
C ASN A 254 -3.43 -11.62 10.44
N HIS A 255 -3.81 -10.83 11.44
CA HIS A 255 -4.96 -11.14 12.28
C HIS A 255 -6.28 -11.08 11.50
N ALA A 256 -6.43 -10.11 10.60
CA ALA A 256 -7.59 -9.99 9.72
C ALA A 256 -7.71 -11.20 8.78
N ALA A 257 -6.60 -11.68 8.21
CA ALA A 257 -6.60 -12.90 7.39
C ALA A 257 -6.99 -14.14 8.20
N ALA A 258 -6.54 -14.24 9.45
CA ALA A 258 -6.98 -15.32 10.34
C ALA A 258 -8.48 -15.24 10.64
N LEU A 259 -9.05 -14.05 10.84
CA LEU A 259 -10.50 -13.86 11.06
C LEU A 259 -11.32 -14.22 9.80
N GLU A 260 -10.90 -13.76 8.61
CA GLU A 260 -11.57 -14.09 7.34
C GLU A 260 -11.69 -15.60 7.15
N ALA A 261 -10.61 -16.34 7.42
CA ALA A 261 -10.56 -17.79 7.20
C ALA A 261 -11.72 -18.52 7.91
N PHE A 262 -12.11 -18.08 9.11
CA PHE A 262 -13.18 -18.67 9.91
C PHE A 262 -14.52 -17.92 9.82
N ALA A 263 -14.54 -16.74 9.20
CA ALA A 263 -15.75 -15.95 9.07
C ALA A 263 -16.82 -16.69 8.25
N THR A 264 -18.03 -16.71 8.80
CA THR A 264 -19.20 -17.44 8.31
C THR A 264 -20.54 -16.80 8.71
N THR A 265 -20.52 -15.79 9.58
CA THR A 265 -21.71 -15.13 10.13
C THR A 265 -21.53 -13.62 10.07
N ALA A 266 -22.63 -12.87 10.11
CA ALA A 266 -22.60 -11.41 10.14
C ALA A 266 -21.76 -10.86 11.30
N GLU A 267 -21.80 -11.50 12.48
CA GLU A 267 -20.99 -11.11 13.65
C GLU A 267 -19.49 -11.26 13.36
N HIS A 268 -19.06 -12.36 12.72
CA HIS A 268 -17.67 -12.52 12.31
C HIS A 268 -17.23 -11.45 11.30
N TYR A 269 -18.11 -11.10 10.36
CA TYR A 269 -17.82 -10.05 9.37
C TYR A 269 -17.81 -8.65 9.98
N GLU A 270 -18.62 -8.39 11.00
CA GLU A 270 -18.58 -7.15 11.77
C GLU A 270 -17.25 -7.00 12.53
N GLU A 271 -16.78 -8.07 13.17
CA GLU A 271 -15.47 -8.07 13.84
C GLU A 271 -14.33 -7.78 12.84
N LEU A 272 -14.38 -8.41 11.67
CA LEU A 272 -13.43 -8.17 10.60
C LEU A 272 -13.50 -6.72 10.09
N ARG A 273 -14.70 -6.17 9.89
CA ARG A 273 -14.91 -4.75 9.51
C ARG A 273 -14.24 -3.82 10.52
N GLN A 274 -14.48 -4.04 11.81
CA GLN A 274 -13.90 -3.21 12.86
C GLN A 274 -12.37 -3.31 12.91
N LEU A 275 -11.80 -4.47 12.58
CA LEU A 275 -10.34 -4.62 12.50
C LEU A 275 -9.77 -3.91 11.28
N LEU A 276 -10.36 -4.08 10.10
CA LEU A 276 -9.92 -3.40 8.87
C LEU A 276 -10.07 -1.87 8.99
N GLN A 277 -11.14 -1.39 9.63
CA GLN A 277 -11.32 0.04 9.90
C GLN A 277 -10.22 0.57 10.82
N ARG A 278 -9.84 -0.17 11.86
CA ARG A 278 -8.71 0.18 12.73
C ARG A 278 -7.37 0.19 12.00
N ILE A 279 -7.19 -0.66 11.00
CA ILE A 279 -6.00 -0.66 10.14
C ILE A 279 -5.98 0.62 9.28
N LEU A 280 -7.11 0.96 8.67
CA LEU A 280 -7.25 2.16 7.83
C LEU A 280 -7.07 3.45 8.64
N ASP A 281 -7.64 3.50 9.84
CA ASP A 281 -7.62 4.63 10.77
C ASP A 281 -6.43 4.59 11.75
N VAL A 282 -5.36 3.85 11.43
CA VAL A 282 -4.20 3.69 12.31
C VAL A 282 -3.81 5.00 12.99
N ASP A 283 -3.83 5.01 14.32
CA ASP A 283 -3.53 6.21 15.10
C ASP A 283 -2.02 6.45 15.09
N LEU A 284 -1.61 7.40 14.26
CA LEU A 284 -0.21 7.82 14.15
C LEU A 284 0.25 8.64 15.36
N GLY A 285 -0.63 8.95 16.32
CA GLY A 285 -0.35 9.74 17.51
C GLY A 285 0.28 11.10 17.16
N ASP A 286 1.21 11.55 17.99
CA ASP A 286 1.99 12.78 17.77
C ASP A 286 2.98 12.70 16.59
N ALA A 287 3.00 11.63 15.78
CA ALA A 287 3.84 11.58 14.58
C ALA A 287 3.49 12.66 13.54
N HIS A 288 2.31 13.28 13.66
CA HIS A 288 1.91 14.48 12.91
C HIS A 288 2.30 15.81 13.56
N LEU A 289 2.69 15.83 14.84
CA LEU A 289 3.10 17.03 15.57
C LEU A 289 4.62 17.21 15.51
N ILE A 290 5.10 17.57 14.32
CA ILE A 290 6.07 18.64 14.00
C ILE A 290 6.05 18.66 12.48
N GLY A 291 5.22 19.53 11.92
CA GLY A 291 5.04 19.66 10.48
C GLY A 291 6.35 19.94 9.76
N PHE A 292 6.40 19.50 8.49
CA PHE A 292 7.30 20.08 7.50
C PHE A 292 7.15 21.62 7.52
N PRO A 293 8.22 22.40 7.73
CA PRO A 293 8.24 23.75 7.22
C PRO A 293 8.48 23.64 5.71
N GLY A 294 7.42 23.61 4.88
CA GLY A 294 7.64 23.72 3.44
C GLY A 294 6.59 23.21 2.46
N CYS A 295 5.37 22.84 2.85
CA CYS A 295 4.31 22.57 1.88
C CYS A 295 3.01 23.25 2.31
N ALA A 296 2.93 24.55 2.05
CA ALA A 296 1.68 25.28 1.94
C ALA A 296 1.68 25.98 0.57
N ALA A 297 0.67 25.63 -0.24
CA ALA A 297 0.29 26.18 -1.55
C ALA A 297 1.26 25.96 -2.73
#